data_AF-A0AAD4C7Q0-F1
#
_entry.id   AF-A0AAD4C7Q0-F1
#
_cell.length_a   1.000
_cell.length_b   1.000
_cell.length_c   1.000
_cell.angle_alpha   90.00
_cell.angle_beta   90.00
_cell.angle_gamma   90.00
#
_symmetry.space_group_name_H-M   'P 1'
#
loop_
_entity.id
_entity.type
_entity.pdbx_description
1 polymer ?
#
loop_
_entity_poly.entity_id
_entity_poly.type
_entity_poly.pdbx_seq_one_letter_code
_entity_poly.pdbx_strand_id
1 'polypeptide(L)'
;MSTATERARRDEAVNRAYTVQVIHGCKSAAMTGAFGLGVVTLAHYAWPTFRRQTLPFKAFLVTIFATAGLVIGADNALLSHEAELRRSEQVIRRLAVMELSRQGLVPTETAIARWRDERARQEATSAKTHV
;
A
#
# COMPACT_ATOMS: atom_id res chain seq x y z
N MET A 1 17.71 18.50 -11.04
CA MET A 1 16.55 18.52 -10.12
C MET A 1 17.08 18.89 -8.74
N SER A 2 16.52 19.89 -8.06
CA SER A 2 17.04 20.35 -6.76
C SER A 2 16.86 19.28 -5.68
N THR A 3 17.83 19.13 -4.78
CA THR A 3 17.78 18.17 -3.65
C THR A 3 16.55 18.38 -2.76
N ALA A 4 16.04 19.61 -2.68
CA ALA A 4 14.80 19.93 -1.96
C ALA A 4 13.56 19.29 -2.61
N THR A 5 13.47 19.29 -3.94
CA THR A 5 12.34 18.71 -4.69
C THR A 5 12.30 17.19 -4.54
N GLU A 6 13.45 16.52 -4.55
CA GLU A 6 13.52 15.07 -4.38
C GLU A 6 13.11 14.65 -2.95
N ARG A 7 13.51 15.43 -1.94
CA ARG A 7 13.07 15.21 -0.55
C ARG A 7 11.56 15.34 -0.43
N ALA A 8 10.98 16.43 -0.95
CA ALA A 8 9.53 16.65 -0.91
C ALA A 8 8.74 15.51 -1.58
N ARG A 9 9.22 15.01 -2.74
CA ARG A 9 8.60 13.87 -3.43
C ARG A 9 8.68 12.58 -2.60
N ARG A 10 9.82 12.33 -1.96
CA ARG A 10 9.99 11.17 -1.08
C ARG A 10 9.08 11.25 0.13
N ASP A 11 8.98 12.41 0.76
CA ASP A 11 8.12 12.63 1.93
C ASP A 11 6.64 12.43 1.57
N GLU A 12 6.22 12.91 0.40
CA GLU A 12 4.86 12.67 -0.10
C GLU A 12 4.58 11.18 -0.32
N ALA A 13 5.53 10.45 -0.92
CA ALA A 13 5.39 9.01 -1.14
C ALA A 13 5.27 8.24 0.19
N VAL A 14 6.09 8.60 1.19
CA VAL A 14 6.04 8.01 2.54
C VAL A 14 4.70 8.32 3.20
N ASN A 15 4.25 9.57 3.14
CA ASN A 15 2.98 9.98 3.75
C ASN A 15 1.78 9.24 3.12
N ARG A 16 1.82 9.04 1.80
CA ARG A 16 0.79 8.29 1.07
C ARG A 16 0.77 6.82 1.48
N ALA A 17 1.94 6.16 1.53
CA ALA A 17 2.04 4.78 1.98
C ALA A 17 1.56 4.61 3.44
N TYR A 18 1.95 5.53 4.33
CA TYR A 18 1.50 5.56 5.72
C TYR A 18 -0.02 5.69 5.85
N THR A 19 -0.63 6.61 5.08
CA THR A 19 -2.09 6.80 5.10
C THR A 19 -2.82 5.52 4.71
N VAL A 20 -2.34 4.81 3.68
CA VAL A 20 -2.92 3.53 3.24
C VAL A 20 -2.77 2.46 4.34
N GLN A 21 -1.59 2.34 4.95
CA GLN A 21 -1.36 1.41 6.07
C GLN A 21 -2.30 1.66 7.25
N VAL A 22 -2.46 2.91 7.67
CA VAL A 22 -3.31 3.28 8.82
C VAL A 22 -4.77 2.95 8.54
N ILE A 23 -5.29 3.31 7.36
CA ILE A 23 -6.70 3.07 7.01
C ILE A 23 -7.00 1.56 7.02
N HIS A 24 -6.17 0.77 6.34
CA HIS A 24 -6.38 -0.67 6.22
C HIS A 24 -6.10 -1.41 7.54
N GLY A 25 -5.07 -0.99 8.27
CA GLY A 25 -4.77 -1.49 9.61
C GLY A 25 -5.94 -1.26 10.55
N CYS A 26 -6.43 -0.03 10.68
CA CYS A 26 -7.56 0.30 11.56
C CYS A 26 -8.83 -0.46 11.19
N LYS A 27 -9.15 -0.57 9.89
CA LYS A 27 -10.29 -1.36 9.42
C LYS A 27 -10.15 -2.83 9.81
N SER A 28 -8.98 -3.42 9.58
CA SER A 28 -8.71 -4.82 9.91
C SER A 28 -8.73 -5.06 11.42
N ALA A 29 -8.18 -4.15 12.22
CA ALA A 29 -8.24 -4.18 13.68
C ALA A 29 -9.68 -4.18 14.20
N ALA A 30 -10.55 -3.33 13.64
CA ALA A 30 -11.96 -3.29 14.01
C ALA A 30 -12.68 -4.60 13.66
N MET A 31 -12.46 -5.13 12.46
CA MET A 31 -13.08 -6.39 12.01
C MET A 31 -12.63 -7.59 12.85
N THR A 32 -11.33 -7.76 13.04
CA THR A 32 -10.76 -8.86 13.82
C THR A 32 -11.03 -8.71 15.31
N GLY A 33 -11.05 -7.50 15.85
CA GLY A 33 -11.47 -7.21 17.22
C GLY A 33 -12.93 -7.60 17.44
N ALA A 34 -13.83 -7.25 16.52
CA ALA A 34 -15.24 -7.69 16.59
C ALA A 34 -15.37 -9.22 16.51
N PHE A 35 -14.57 -9.86 15.65
CA PHE A 35 -14.49 -11.32 15.60
C PHE A 35 -14.01 -11.92 16.93
N GLY A 36 -12.94 -11.39 17.51
CA GLY A 36 -12.39 -11.80 18.81
C GLY A 36 -13.40 -11.62 19.94
N LEU A 37 -14.16 -10.52 19.93
CA LEU A 37 -15.27 -10.30 20.87
C LEU A 37 -16.34 -11.38 20.74
N GLY A 38 -16.70 -11.76 19.52
CA GLY A 38 -17.62 -12.87 19.25
C GLY A 38 -17.10 -14.19 19.81
N VAL A 39 -15.83 -14.52 19.56
CA VAL A 39 -15.17 -15.74 20.07
C VAL A 39 -15.16 -15.77 21.60
N VAL A 40 -14.75 -14.67 22.25
CA VAL A 40 -14.71 -14.57 23.72
C VAL A 40 -16.11 -14.67 24.33
N THR A 41 -17.11 -14.05 23.69
CA THR A 41 -18.51 -14.11 24.12
C THR A 41 -19.05 -15.54 24.02
N LEU A 42 -18.79 -16.21 22.90
CA LEU A 42 -19.18 -17.61 22.72
C LEU A 42 -18.52 -18.51 23.76
N ALA A 43 -17.21 -18.36 23.99
CA ALA A 43 -16.48 -19.14 24.98
C ALA A 43 -17.00 -18.93 26.41
N HIS A 44 -17.45 -17.71 26.74
CA HIS A 44 -18.06 -17.40 28.04
C HIS A 44 -19.33 -18.22 28.31
N TYR A 45 -20.17 -18.40 27.30
CA TYR A 45 -21.41 -19.14 27.42
C TYR A 45 -21.22 -20.65 27.22
N ALA A 46 -20.33 -21.07 26.33
CA ALA A 46 -20.11 -22.47 26.01
C ALA A 46 -19.29 -23.22 27.08
N TRP A 47 -18.34 -22.56 27.76
CA TRP A 47 -17.38 -23.27 28.62
C TRP A 47 -17.38 -22.79 30.09
N PRO A 48 -17.73 -23.65 31.06
CA PRO A 48 -17.80 -23.28 32.48
C PRO A 48 -16.49 -22.78 33.09
N THR A 49 -15.34 -23.36 32.70
CA THR A 49 -14.02 -22.93 33.18
C THR A 49 -13.63 -21.55 32.63
N PHE A 50 -13.93 -21.25 31.37
CA PHE A 50 -13.69 -19.94 30.77
C PHE A 50 -14.63 -18.86 31.34
N ARG A 51 -15.86 -19.24 31.69
CA ARG A 51 -16.82 -18.34 32.36
C ARG A 51 -16.25 -17.74 33.64
N ARG A 52 -15.56 -18.56 34.44
CA ARG A 52 -14.91 -18.18 35.72
C ARG A 52 -13.68 -17.28 35.57
N GLN A 53 -13.15 -17.11 34.36
CA GLN A 53 -12.01 -16.22 34.11
C GLN A 53 -12.39 -14.75 34.29
N THR A 54 -11.41 -13.93 34.67
CA THR A 54 -11.60 -12.51 34.98
C THR A 54 -11.96 -11.69 33.73
N LEU A 55 -12.66 -10.57 33.92
CA LEU A 55 -12.98 -9.64 32.83
C LEU A 55 -11.72 -9.05 32.16
N PRO A 56 -10.67 -8.64 32.89
CA PRO A 56 -9.43 -8.16 32.27
C PRO A 56 -8.78 -9.19 31.34
N PHE A 57 -8.78 -10.47 31.71
CA PHE A 57 -8.24 -11.53 30.87
C PHE A 57 -9.01 -11.66 29.55
N LYS A 58 -10.35 -11.59 29.61
CA LYS A 58 -11.21 -11.63 28.42
C LYS A 58 -11.00 -10.42 27.51
N ALA A 59 -10.90 -9.23 28.08
CA ALA A 59 -10.59 -8.01 27.34
C ALA A 59 -9.21 -8.10 26.66
N PHE A 60 -8.20 -8.61 27.37
CA PHE A 60 -6.88 -8.85 26.82
C PHE A 60 -6.93 -9.77 25.59
N LEU A 61 -7.70 -10.86 25.62
CA LEU A 61 -7.86 -11.73 24.46
C LEU A 61 -8.46 -11.00 23.26
N VAL A 62 -9.49 -10.15 23.45
CA VAL A 62 -10.06 -9.34 22.36
C VAL A 62 -9.02 -8.38 21.78
N THR A 63 -8.21 -7.75 22.63
CA THR A 63 -7.12 -6.87 22.20
C THR A 63 -6.09 -7.62 21.35
N ILE A 64 -5.75 -8.88 21.68
CA ILE A 64 -4.85 -9.69 20.84
C ILE A 64 -5.38 -9.82 19.42
N PHE A 65 -6.67 -10.14 19.26
CA PHE A 65 -7.28 -10.23 17.93
C PHE A 65 -7.21 -8.90 17.18
N ALA A 66 -7.55 -7.79 17.84
CA ALA A 66 -7.52 -6.46 17.24
C ALA A 66 -6.10 -6.05 16.83
N THR A 67 -5.09 -6.28 17.68
CA THR A 67 -3.68 -5.97 17.38
C THR A 67 -3.15 -6.85 16.26
N ALA A 68 -3.48 -8.15 16.24
CA ALA A 68 -3.10 -9.04 15.16
C ALA A 68 -3.68 -8.57 13.82
N GLY A 69 -4.98 -8.21 13.79
CA GLY A 69 -5.60 -7.66 12.59
C GLY A 69 -5.03 -6.32 12.16
N LEU A 70 -4.68 -5.44 13.11
CA LEU A 70 -4.03 -4.15 12.84
C LEU A 70 -2.75 -4.35 12.03
N VAL A 71 -1.84 -5.19 12.55
CA VAL A 71 -0.52 -5.42 11.94
C VAL A 71 -0.67 -6.10 10.59
N ILE A 72 -1.41 -7.21 10.52
CA ILE A 72 -1.61 -7.95 9.27
C ILE A 72 -2.30 -7.09 8.21
N GLY A 73 -3.27 -6.27 8.61
CA GLY A 73 -3.98 -5.35 7.72
C GLY A 73 -3.07 -4.27 7.15
N ALA A 74 -2.22 -3.67 8.00
CA ALA A 74 -1.27 -2.65 7.59
C ALA A 74 -0.19 -3.21 6.64
N ASP A 75 0.37 -4.38 6.97
CA ASP A 75 1.41 -5.03 6.16
C ASP A 75 0.87 -5.43 4.78
N ASN A 76 -0.31 -6.05 4.72
CA ASN A 76 -0.94 -6.41 3.46
C ASN A 76 -1.22 -5.18 2.58
N ALA A 77 -1.65 -4.08 3.19
CA ALA A 77 -1.89 -2.84 2.47
C ALA A 77 -0.60 -2.27 1.87
N LEU A 78 0.49 -2.24 2.63
CA LEU A 78 1.80 -1.80 2.13
C LEU A 78 2.30 -2.68 1.00
N LEU A 79 2.28 -4.02 1.19
CA LEU A 79 2.73 -4.96 0.18
C LEU A 79 1.91 -4.86 -1.10
N SER A 80 0.59 -4.67 -0.99
CA SER A 80 -0.29 -4.47 -2.14
C SER A 80 0.01 -3.15 -2.87
N HIS A 81 0.29 -2.07 -2.12
CA HIS A 81 0.65 -0.78 -2.66
C HIS A 81 1.97 -0.85 -3.44
N GLU A 82 3.00 -1.47 -2.86
CA GLU A 82 4.28 -1.69 -3.55
C GLU A 82 4.14 -2.61 -4.77
N ALA A 83 3.31 -3.65 -4.68
CA ALA A 83 3.04 -4.52 -5.81
C ALA A 83 2.38 -3.76 -6.96
N GLU A 84 1.46 -2.84 -6.65
CA GLU A 84 0.82 -1.98 -7.64
C GLU A 84 1.82 -1.01 -8.29
N LEU A 85 2.68 -0.38 -7.48
CA LEU A 85 3.75 0.47 -7.99
C LEU A 85 4.68 -0.30 -8.92
N ARG A 86 5.16 -1.49 -8.50
CA ARG A 86 5.98 -2.36 -9.35
C ARG A 86 5.28 -2.75 -10.65
N ARG A 87 3.98 -3.08 -10.61
CA ARG A 87 3.20 -3.41 -11.82
C ARG A 87 3.09 -2.22 -12.77
N SER A 88 2.78 -1.03 -12.26
CA SER A 88 2.67 0.17 -13.10
C SER A 88 4.01 0.55 -13.74
N GLU A 89 5.12 0.48 -12.99
CA GLU A 89 6.47 0.70 -13.53
C GLU A 89 6.83 -0.33 -14.61
N GLN A 90 6.49 -1.61 -14.41
CA GLN A 90 6.73 -2.66 -15.40
C GLN A 90 5.94 -2.43 -16.69
N VAL A 91 4.69 -1.99 -16.60
CA VAL A 91 3.87 -1.65 -17.78
C VAL A 91 4.53 -0.51 -18.57
N ILE A 92 4.95 0.57 -17.89
CA ILE A 92 5.64 1.69 -18.55
C ILE A 92 6.94 1.22 -19.21
N ARG A 93 7.73 0.38 -18.51
CA ARG A 93 8.96 -0.17 -19.07
C ARG A 93 8.69 -1.01 -20.33
N ARG A 94 7.66 -1.85 -20.33
CA ARG A 94 7.26 -2.64 -21.51
C ARG A 94 6.84 -1.75 -22.68
N LEU A 95 6.09 -0.69 -22.41
CA LEU A 95 5.71 0.29 -23.44
C LEU A 95 6.94 0.98 -24.03
N ALA A 96 7.89 1.41 -23.19
CA ALA A 96 9.14 2.02 -23.64
C ALA A 96 9.94 1.06 -24.52
N VAL A 97 10.09 -0.20 -24.10
CA VAL A 97 10.79 -1.24 -24.86
C VAL A 97 10.13 -1.45 -26.22
N MET A 98 8.80 -1.55 -26.27
CA MET A 98 8.06 -1.75 -27.51
C MET A 98 8.22 -0.59 -28.49
N GLU A 99 8.10 0.65 -28.02
CA GLU A 99 8.22 1.85 -28.86
C GLU A 99 9.65 2.07 -29.36
N LEU A 100 10.65 1.88 -28.49
CA LEU A 100 12.07 1.97 -28.88
C LEU A 100 12.42 0.90 -29.91
N SER A 101 11.95 -0.33 -29.72
CA SER A 101 12.17 -1.42 -30.68
C SER A 101 11.51 -1.13 -32.03
N ARG A 102 10.32 -0.52 -32.03
CA ARG A 102 9.63 -0.09 -33.26
C ARG A 102 10.43 0.97 -34.04
N GLN A 103 11.18 1.80 -33.33
CA GLN A 103 12.07 2.82 -33.91
C GLN A 103 13.44 2.24 -34.31
N GLY A 104 13.66 0.92 -34.17
CA GLY A 104 14.94 0.28 -34.43
C GLY A 104 16.03 0.60 -33.39
N LEU A 105 15.65 1.14 -32.24
CA LEU A 105 16.56 1.50 -31.16
C LEU A 105 16.68 0.36 -30.15
N VAL A 106 17.90 0.12 -29.66
CA VAL A 106 18.14 -0.87 -28.61
C VAL A 106 17.63 -0.33 -27.26
N PRO A 107 16.74 -1.04 -26.55
CA PRO A 107 16.13 -0.58 -25.31
C PRO A 107 17.11 -0.71 -24.13
N THR A 108 18.09 0.17 -24.07
CA THR A 108 18.99 0.32 -22.93
C THR A 108 18.34 1.17 -21.83
N GLU A 109 18.81 1.07 -20.58
CA GLU A 109 18.30 1.90 -19.47
C GLU A 109 18.40 3.40 -19.77
N THR A 110 19.46 3.84 -20.46
CA THR A 110 19.62 5.23 -20.90
C THR A 110 18.61 5.62 -21.98
N ALA A 111 18.29 4.72 -22.91
CA ALA A 111 17.27 4.96 -23.94
C ALA A 111 15.86 5.05 -23.33
N ILE A 112 15.54 4.19 -22.36
CA ILE A 112 14.28 4.23 -21.61
C ILE A 112 14.16 5.54 -20.81
N ALA A 113 15.24 5.99 -20.18
CA ALA A 113 15.27 7.27 -19.47
C ALA A 113 14.99 8.45 -20.43
N ARG A 114 15.67 8.49 -21.58
CA ARG A 114 15.42 9.51 -22.63
C ARG A 114 13.98 9.48 -23.14
N TRP A 115 13.43 8.28 -23.35
CA TRP A 115 12.04 8.10 -23.76
C TRP A 115 11.05 8.67 -22.73
N ARG A 116 11.32 8.49 -21.42
CA ARG A 116 10.49 9.08 -20.35
C ARG A 116 10.57 10.60 -20.33
N ASP A 117 11.77 11.16 -20.47
CA ASP A 117 11.95 12.62 -20.50
C ASP A 117 11.24 13.25 -21.71
N GLU A 118 11.33 12.61 -22.87
CA GLU A 118 10.69 13.07 -24.09
C GLU A 118 9.16 13.01 -23.98
N ARG A 119 8.61 11.93 -23.44
CA ARG A 119 7.17 11.81 -23.14
C ARG A 119 6.68 12.91 -22.19
N ALA A 120 7.41 13.17 -21.10
CA ALA A 120 7.06 14.22 -20.14
C ALA A 120 7.07 15.62 -20.79
N ARG A 121 8.02 15.90 -21.69
CA ARG A 121 8.05 17.15 -22.47
C ARG A 121 6.87 17.27 -23.42
N GLN A 122 6.52 16.19 -24.13
CA GLN A 122 5.39 16.17 -25.07
C GLN A 122 4.05 16.39 -24.36
N GLU A 123 3.87 15.80 -23.18
CA GLU A 123 2.68 16.02 -22.34
C GLU A 123 2.60 17.47 -21.87
N ALA A 124 3.71 18.05 -21.42
CA ALA A 124 3.77 19.44 -20.98
C ALA A 124 3.50 20.44 -22.12
N THR A 125 3.97 20.15 -23.34
CA THR A 125 3.70 20.99 -24.52
C THR A 125 2.25 20.85 -24.98
N SER A 126 1.71 19.62 -25.04
CA SER A 126 0.31 19.39 -25.43
C SER A 126 -0.67 20.05 -24.45
N ALA A 127 -0.36 20.03 -23.14
CA ALA A 127 -1.15 20.73 -22.13
C ALA A 127 -1.15 22.26 -22.32
N LYS A 128 -0.09 22.85 -22.89
CA LYS A 128 -0.01 24.28 -23.20
C LYS A 128 -0.72 24.67 -24.50
N THR A 129 -0.87 23.74 -25.44
CA THR A 129 -1.53 24.00 -26.74
C THR A 129 -3.06 23.94 -26.64
N HIS A 130 -3.60 23.26 -25.62
CA HIS A 130 -5.04 23.14 -25.36
C HIS A 130 -5.59 24.17 -24.35
N VAL A 131 -4.80 25.19 -24.00
CA VAL A 131 -5.19 26.37 -23.21
C VAL A 131 -5.10 27.59 -24.12
#